data_AF-A0A5K0Z069-F1
#
_entry.id   AF-A0A5K0Z069-F1
#
_cell.length_a   1.000
_cell.length_b   1.000
_cell.length_c   1.000
_cell.angle_alpha   90.00
_cell.angle_beta   90.00
_cell.angle_gamma   90.00
#
_symmetry.space_group_name_H-M   'P 1'
#
loop_
_entity.id
_entity.type
_entity.pdbx_description
1 polymer ?
#
loop_
_entity_poly.entity_id
_entity_poly.type
_entity_poly.pdbx_seq_one_letter_code
_entity_poly.pdbx_strand_id
1 'polypeptide(L)'
;RYIGHSVNSILVCLGLFPSFLRAMEEKNVQERPVDQQMAEAHLETLSCSYQKSYSLKAAIKLGIADIIHGHGQPLTASQLATEIPINSSADASCLDRLMRLLVHAGVFAEEKKKTGTGEVLYALTPVSRLLLREGQHNLSALTMLSLHPLIVSTWDNLAAWLQSGEGNWHRTAFEAKHGEPLWVKASLDPKINKLFNEAMSSMCKLFMGCMVERCGEVFKEVSSLVDVGGGNGTVASIIADAFPHIKCMVLDLPHVVAASPPQPNVVAIGGDMFESVPPADAVLIK
;
A
#
# COMPACT_ATOMS: atom_id res chain seq x y z
N ARG A 1 -29.05 -19.52 34.41
CA ARG A 1 -30.11 -18.96 33.54
C ARG A 1 -29.73 -17.49 33.30
N TYR A 2 -28.86 -17.21 32.32
CA TYR A 2 -29.13 -16.89 30.91
C TYR A 2 -29.51 -15.40 30.66
N ILE A 3 -28.55 -14.69 30.03
CA ILE A 3 -28.61 -13.55 29.04
C ILE A 3 -29.00 -12.15 29.55
N GLY A 4 -28.36 -11.04 29.18
CA GLY A 4 -27.28 -10.74 28.19
C GLY A 4 -26.67 -9.34 28.43
N HIS A 5 -25.35 -9.10 28.28
CA HIS A 5 -24.53 -8.91 27.08
C HIS A 5 -24.91 -7.73 26.16
N SER A 6 -24.03 -6.71 26.14
CA SER A 6 -23.38 -6.12 24.95
C SER A 6 -23.25 -4.59 25.02
N VAL A 7 -22.14 -4.10 24.44
CA VAL A 7 -21.80 -2.69 24.12
C VAL A 7 -21.16 -1.87 25.25
N ASN A 8 -19.93 -2.22 25.65
CA ASN A 8 -18.97 -1.22 26.19
C ASN A 8 -17.53 -1.79 26.25
N SER A 9 -16.89 -2.00 25.09
CA SER A 9 -15.44 -2.32 25.02
C SER A 9 -14.83 -2.02 23.65
N ILE A 10 -14.90 -0.76 23.16
CA ILE A 10 -14.18 -0.36 21.92
C ILE A 10 -13.39 0.97 22.07
N LEU A 11 -13.43 1.66 23.22
CA LEU A 11 -12.97 3.06 23.24
C LEU A 11 -12.08 3.47 24.42
N VAL A 12 -11.07 2.68 24.80
CA VAL A 12 -9.99 3.20 25.68
C VAL A 12 -8.70 2.43 25.38
N CYS A 13 -7.85 2.88 24.44
CA CYS A 13 -6.41 2.48 24.44
C CYS A 13 -5.48 3.22 23.46
N LEU A 14 -5.85 4.35 22.84
CA LEU A 14 -5.04 4.90 21.74
C LEU A 14 -4.54 6.35 21.95
N GLY A 15 -4.11 6.70 23.17
CA GLY A 15 -3.84 8.09 23.55
C GLY A 15 -2.45 8.47 24.08
N LEU A 16 -1.50 7.56 24.30
CA LEU A 16 -0.23 7.91 24.97
C LEU A 16 0.98 7.23 24.31
N PHE A 17 1.51 7.84 23.24
CA PHE A 17 2.71 7.33 22.55
C PHE A 17 3.94 8.27 22.50
N PRO A 18 3.90 9.60 22.77
CA PRO A 18 5.14 10.39 22.64
C PRO A 18 6.15 10.31 23.80
N SER A 19 5.75 9.87 25.01
CA SER A 19 6.57 10.11 26.21
C SER A 19 7.55 8.98 26.59
N PHE A 20 7.46 7.79 25.98
CA PHE A 20 8.12 6.58 26.52
C PHE A 20 9.47 6.23 25.88
N LEU A 21 9.81 6.77 24.71
CA LEU A 21 11.12 6.51 24.06
C LEU A 21 12.34 7.01 24.87
N ARG A 22 12.13 7.72 25.98
CA ARG A 22 13.20 8.27 26.83
C ARG A 22 13.48 7.46 28.10
N ALA A 23 12.75 6.39 28.38
CA ALA A 23 12.81 5.66 29.66
C ALA A 23 13.47 4.27 29.60
N MET A 24 14.05 3.86 28.46
CA MET A 24 14.64 2.52 28.29
C MET A 24 16.11 2.39 28.72
N GLU A 25 16.63 3.28 29.57
CA GLU A 25 17.89 3.08 30.28
C GLU A 25 17.62 3.04 31.79
N GLU A 26 17.35 1.84 32.34
CA GLU A 26 17.93 1.34 33.59
C GLU A 26 17.36 -0.04 33.97
N LYS A 27 18.27 -0.95 34.32
CA LYS A 27 18.01 -2.37 34.63
C LYS A 27 17.46 -2.52 36.05
N ASN A 28 16.18 -2.88 36.16
CA ASN A 28 15.60 -3.82 37.14
C ASN A 28 14.07 -3.74 37.05
N VAL A 29 13.44 -4.60 36.25
CA VAL A 29 11.98 -4.57 36.06
C VAL A 29 11.34 -5.59 36.99
N GLN A 30 10.95 -5.11 38.17
CA GLN A 30 9.82 -5.69 38.89
C GLN A 30 8.58 -5.07 38.21
N GLU A 31 7.89 -5.86 37.36
CA GLU A 31 6.79 -5.36 36.52
C GLU A 31 5.71 -4.71 37.39
N ARG A 32 5.50 -3.40 37.20
CA ARG A 32 4.46 -2.68 37.93
C ARG A 32 3.10 -2.96 37.26
N PRO A 33 1.97 -2.89 37.99
CA PRO A 33 0.64 -3.13 37.41
C PRO A 33 0.30 -2.25 36.20
N VAL A 34 0.88 -1.06 36.12
CA VAL A 34 0.76 -0.11 35.01
C VAL A 34 1.51 -0.60 33.75
N ASP A 35 2.61 -1.34 33.93
CA ASP A 35 3.40 -1.92 32.85
C ASP A 35 2.66 -3.14 32.23
N GLN A 36 1.94 -3.92 33.05
CA GLN A 36 1.09 -5.05 32.61
C GLN A 36 -0.06 -4.59 31.70
N GLN A 37 -0.84 -3.59 32.14
CA GLN A 37 -1.99 -3.10 31.37
C GLN A 37 -1.57 -2.50 30.02
N MET A 38 -0.41 -1.84 29.97
CA MET A 38 0.16 -1.35 28.72
C MET A 38 0.60 -2.48 27.79
N ALA A 39 1.19 -3.55 28.33
CA ALA A 39 1.55 -4.73 27.55
C ALA A 39 0.31 -5.42 26.95
N GLU A 40 -0.76 -5.57 27.73
CA GLU A 40 -2.04 -6.13 27.28
C GLU A 40 -2.64 -5.29 26.14
N ALA A 41 -2.72 -3.97 26.32
CA ALA A 41 -3.19 -3.03 25.29
C ALA A 41 -2.37 -3.10 24.00
N HIS A 42 -1.04 -3.25 24.13
CA HIS A 42 -0.15 -3.37 22.98
C HIS A 42 -0.38 -4.69 22.22
N LEU A 43 -0.51 -5.81 22.94
CA LEU A 43 -0.80 -7.11 22.35
C LEU A 43 -2.15 -7.13 21.62
N GLU A 44 -3.18 -6.54 22.21
CA GLU A 44 -4.49 -6.38 21.57
C GLU A 44 -4.41 -5.51 20.30
N THR A 45 -3.64 -4.43 20.34
CA THR A 45 -3.41 -3.55 19.19
C THR A 45 -2.75 -4.30 18.04
N LEU A 46 -1.74 -5.12 18.32
CA LEU A 46 -1.09 -5.96 17.31
C LEU A 46 -2.05 -7.01 16.76
N SER A 47 -2.78 -7.70 17.63
CA SER A 47 -3.74 -8.76 17.27
C SER A 47 -4.85 -8.25 16.35
N CYS A 48 -5.31 -7.01 16.58
CA CYS A 48 -6.38 -6.39 15.80
C CYS A 48 -5.88 -5.47 14.67
N SER A 49 -4.56 -5.36 14.44
CA SER A 49 -3.98 -4.45 13.45
C SER A 49 -4.52 -4.64 12.04
N TYR A 50 -4.84 -5.89 11.65
CA TYR A 50 -5.44 -6.21 10.35
C TYR A 50 -6.76 -5.46 10.09
N GLN A 51 -7.53 -5.14 11.14
CA GLN A 51 -8.81 -4.44 11.00
C GLN A 51 -8.62 -3.06 10.39
N LYS A 52 -7.55 -2.34 10.77
CA LYS A 52 -7.20 -1.03 10.19
C LYS A 52 -6.86 -1.17 8.70
N SER A 53 -6.04 -2.17 8.35
CA SER A 53 -5.64 -2.44 6.97
C SER A 53 -6.83 -2.82 6.08
N TYR A 54 -7.71 -3.71 6.54
CA TYR A 54 -8.90 -4.11 5.78
C TYR A 54 -9.95 -3.00 5.71
N SER A 55 -10.03 -2.13 6.72
CA SER A 55 -10.86 -0.92 6.67
C SER A 55 -10.35 0.05 5.59
N LEU A 56 -9.04 0.23 5.49
CA LEU A 56 -8.43 1.03 4.41
C LEU A 56 -8.73 0.42 3.05
N LYS A 57 -8.60 -0.90 2.90
CA LYS A 57 -8.98 -1.62 1.68
C LYS A 57 -10.44 -1.40 1.30
N ALA A 58 -11.34 -1.41 2.29
CA ALA A 58 -12.76 -1.13 2.08
C ALA A 58 -12.98 0.30 1.58
N ALA A 59 -12.35 1.30 2.21
CA ALA A 59 -12.44 2.69 1.77
C ALA A 59 -11.96 2.92 0.33
N ILE A 60 -10.88 2.24 -0.09
CA ILE A 60 -10.38 2.27 -1.47
C ILE A 60 -11.43 1.67 -2.42
N LYS A 61 -11.97 0.49 -2.10
CA LYS A 61 -12.99 -0.17 -2.93
C LYS A 61 -14.26 0.66 -3.08
N LEU A 62 -14.67 1.33 -2.00
CA LEU A 62 -15.84 2.20 -1.96
C LEU A 62 -15.59 3.56 -2.62
N GLY A 63 -14.34 3.89 -3.00
CA GLY A 63 -14.01 5.17 -3.64
C GLY A 63 -14.20 6.37 -2.72
N ILE A 64 -14.12 6.19 -1.40
CA ILE A 64 -14.45 7.26 -0.42
C ILE A 64 -13.58 8.51 -0.65
N ALA A 65 -12.27 8.32 -0.89
CA ALA A 65 -11.37 9.45 -1.13
C ALA A 65 -11.75 10.21 -2.40
N ASP A 66 -12.07 9.51 -3.48
CA ASP A 66 -12.51 10.10 -4.75
C ASP A 66 -13.83 10.86 -4.60
N ILE A 67 -14.79 10.32 -3.83
CA ILE A 67 -16.09 10.97 -3.58
C ILE A 67 -15.88 12.30 -2.83
N ILE A 68 -15.15 12.29 -1.71
CA ILE A 68 -14.87 13.53 -0.95
C ILE A 68 -14.11 14.54 -1.84
N HIS A 69 -13.16 14.06 -2.64
CA HIS A 69 -12.41 14.92 -3.55
C HIS A 69 -13.30 15.56 -4.62
N GLY A 70 -14.16 14.77 -5.27
CA GLY A 70 -15.06 15.23 -6.32
C GLY A 70 -16.09 16.26 -5.85
N HIS A 71 -16.52 16.18 -4.59
CA HIS A 71 -17.38 17.19 -3.98
C HIS A 71 -16.64 18.48 -3.59
N GLY A 72 -15.30 18.45 -3.51
CA GLY A 72 -14.49 19.62 -3.15
C GLY A 72 -14.63 20.10 -1.70
N GLN A 73 -15.35 19.34 -0.86
CA GLN A 73 -15.64 19.70 0.53
C GLN A 73 -15.82 18.43 1.40
N PRO A 74 -15.66 18.55 2.74
CA PRO A 74 -15.95 17.47 3.68
C PRO A 74 -17.41 16.98 3.59
N LEU A 75 -17.62 15.68 3.81
CA LEU A 75 -18.94 15.04 3.70
C LEU A 75 -19.32 14.27 4.97
N THR A 76 -20.61 14.19 5.29
CA THR A 76 -21.11 13.31 6.36
C THR A 76 -21.15 11.85 5.89
N ALA A 77 -21.25 10.91 6.84
CA ALA A 77 -21.46 9.50 6.50
C ALA A 77 -22.74 9.28 5.67
N SER A 78 -23.82 10.02 5.97
CA SER A 78 -25.06 9.94 5.19
C SER A 78 -24.86 10.42 3.75
N GLN A 79 -24.12 11.50 3.53
CA GLN A 79 -23.80 11.98 2.17
C GLN A 79 -22.87 11.02 1.43
N LEU A 80 -21.87 10.45 2.10
CA LEU A 80 -21.01 9.43 1.49
C LEU A 80 -21.82 8.20 1.09
N ALA A 81 -22.74 7.75 1.94
CA ALA A 81 -23.59 6.59 1.67
C ALA A 81 -24.48 6.78 0.43
N THR A 82 -24.93 8.01 0.14
CA THR A 82 -25.72 8.30 -1.07
C THR A 82 -24.90 8.31 -2.36
N GLU A 83 -23.60 8.58 -2.27
CA GLU A 83 -22.70 8.72 -3.43
C GLU A 83 -22.00 7.41 -3.80
N ILE A 84 -21.87 6.47 -2.87
CA ILE A 84 -21.23 5.17 -3.13
C ILE A 84 -22.02 4.39 -4.19
N PRO A 85 -21.42 4.08 -5.36
CA PRO A 85 -22.10 3.32 -6.39
C PRO A 85 -22.19 1.84 -5.97
N ILE A 86 -23.39 1.32 -5.65
CA ILE A 86 -23.95 -0.03 -5.93
C ILE A 86 -25.15 -0.37 -5.00
N ASN A 87 -26.30 -0.73 -5.60
CA ASN A 87 -27.42 -1.65 -5.26
C ASN A 87 -27.80 -2.04 -3.81
N SER A 88 -27.29 -1.41 -2.78
CA SER A 88 -27.67 -1.65 -1.40
C SER A 88 -27.46 -0.35 -0.66
N SER A 89 -28.50 0.14 0.03
CA SER A 89 -28.40 1.30 0.91
C SER A 89 -27.25 1.06 1.88
N ALA A 90 -26.08 1.64 1.61
CA ALA A 90 -24.99 1.59 2.56
C ALA A 90 -25.51 2.23 3.85
N ASP A 91 -25.55 1.46 4.93
CA ASP A 91 -26.03 1.98 6.21
C ASP A 91 -25.08 3.08 6.67
N ALA A 92 -25.58 4.32 6.71
CA ALA A 92 -24.82 5.49 7.15
C ALA A 92 -24.18 5.27 8.53
N SER A 93 -24.81 4.49 9.42
CA SER A 93 -24.25 4.12 10.73
C SER A 93 -23.02 3.20 10.60
N CYS A 94 -23.08 2.23 9.69
CA CYS A 94 -21.94 1.34 9.41
C CYS A 94 -20.79 2.10 8.77
N LEU A 95 -21.10 3.02 7.85
CA LEU A 95 -20.10 3.86 7.19
C LEU A 95 -19.47 4.85 8.18
N ASP A 96 -20.25 5.45 9.07
CA ASP A 96 -19.76 6.31 10.14
C ASP A 96 -18.74 5.58 11.03
N ARG A 97 -19.05 4.34 11.45
CA ARG A 97 -18.11 3.51 12.24
C ARG A 97 -16.81 3.22 11.50
N LEU A 98 -16.89 2.90 10.20
CA LEU A 98 -15.71 2.70 9.35
C LEU A 98 -14.87 3.98 9.28
N MET A 99 -15.52 5.12 9.02
CA MET A 99 -14.86 6.41 8.89
C MET A 99 -14.20 6.84 10.20
N ARG A 100 -14.84 6.65 11.35
CA ARG A 100 -14.24 6.93 12.67
C ARG A 100 -12.97 6.13 12.91
N LEU A 101 -12.95 4.85 12.54
CA LEU A 101 -11.74 4.02 12.63
C LEU A 101 -10.63 4.55 11.73
N LEU A 102 -10.97 4.98 10.51
CA LEU A 102 -10.00 5.52 9.55
C LEU A 102 -9.50 6.92 9.91
N VAL A 103 -10.34 7.75 10.54
CA VAL A 103 -9.92 9.02 11.16
C VAL A 103 -8.93 8.75 12.27
N HIS A 104 -9.26 7.80 13.16
CA HIS A 104 -8.37 7.41 14.23
C HIS A 104 -7.05 6.81 13.73
N ALA A 105 -7.07 6.10 12.61
CA ALA A 105 -5.87 5.60 11.93
C ALA A 105 -5.10 6.69 11.15
N GLY A 106 -5.57 7.95 11.15
CA GLY A 106 -4.92 9.08 10.46
C GLY A 106 -5.13 9.12 8.94
N VAL A 107 -6.01 8.27 8.40
CA VAL A 107 -6.29 8.20 6.96
C VAL A 107 -7.22 9.33 6.54
N PHE A 108 -8.26 9.63 7.31
CA PHE A 108 -9.17 10.77 7.09
C PHE A 108 -9.13 11.72 8.29
N ALA A 109 -9.76 12.89 8.17
CA ALA A 109 -9.92 13.83 9.27
C ALA A 109 -11.40 14.03 9.59
N GLU A 110 -11.70 14.23 10.87
CA GLU A 110 -13.00 14.73 11.34
C GLU A 110 -12.90 16.25 11.52
N GLU A 111 -13.82 17.00 10.91
CA GLU A 111 -13.92 18.43 11.18
C GLU A 111 -14.70 18.71 12.47
N LYS A 112 -14.24 19.70 13.24
CA LYS A 112 -14.89 20.12 14.49
C LYS A 112 -16.29 20.68 14.29
N LYS A 113 -16.61 21.14 13.08
CA LYS A 113 -17.93 21.70 12.74
C LYS A 113 -18.88 20.55 12.48
N LYS A 114 -19.89 20.41 13.35
CA LYS A 114 -21.01 19.51 13.10
C LYS A 114 -22.02 20.17 12.19
N THR A 115 -22.72 19.35 11.40
CA THR A 115 -23.87 19.82 10.62
C THR A 115 -25.03 20.21 11.54
N GLY A 116 -26.05 20.88 11.00
CA GLY A 116 -27.30 21.13 11.74
C GLY A 116 -28.01 19.86 12.22
N THR A 117 -27.69 18.70 11.62
CA THR A 117 -28.19 17.37 12.01
C THR A 117 -27.35 16.71 13.12
N GLY A 118 -26.25 17.33 13.54
CA GLY A 118 -25.33 16.79 14.55
C GLY A 118 -24.32 15.77 14.04
N GLU A 119 -24.32 15.50 12.72
CA GLU A 119 -23.37 14.60 12.07
C GLU A 119 -21.97 15.21 11.97
N VAL A 120 -20.99 14.32 11.96
CA VAL A 120 -19.58 14.65 11.75
C VAL A 120 -19.30 14.78 10.26
N LEU A 121 -18.42 15.72 9.91
CA LEU A 121 -17.92 15.91 8.56
C LEU A 121 -16.53 15.26 8.42
N TYR A 122 -16.37 14.43 7.39
CA TYR A 122 -15.13 13.74 7.06
C TYR A 122 -14.40 14.43 5.90
N ALA A 123 -13.12 14.71 6.11
CA ALA A 123 -12.26 15.42 5.17
C ALA A 123 -11.03 14.57 4.77
N LEU A 124 -10.43 14.91 3.63
CA LEU A 124 -9.17 14.32 3.17
C LEU A 124 -7.99 14.80 4.02
N THR A 125 -7.04 13.90 4.24
CA THR A 125 -5.71 14.17 4.80
C THR A 125 -4.66 14.00 3.69
N PRO A 126 -3.39 14.33 3.92
CA PRO A 126 -2.31 13.95 3.02
C PRO A 126 -2.29 12.44 2.71
N VAL A 127 -2.62 11.58 3.68
CA VAL A 127 -2.64 10.12 3.51
C VAL A 127 -3.78 9.67 2.59
N SER A 128 -5.02 10.14 2.82
CA SER A 128 -6.14 9.76 1.93
C SER A 128 -6.01 10.35 0.53
N ARG A 129 -5.29 11.46 0.34
CA ARG A 129 -4.98 11.97 -1.00
C ARG A 129 -4.10 11.03 -1.83
N LEU A 130 -3.27 10.20 -1.19
CA LEU A 130 -2.51 9.14 -1.87
C LEU A 130 -3.43 8.01 -2.38
N LEU A 131 -4.73 8.04 -2.09
CA LEU A 131 -5.69 7.03 -2.55
C LEU A 131 -6.52 7.49 -3.77
N LEU A 132 -6.37 8.76 -4.19
CA LEU A 132 -7.11 9.33 -5.30
C LEU A 132 -6.70 8.69 -6.63
N ARG A 133 -7.67 8.27 -7.44
CA ARG A 133 -7.43 7.56 -8.70
C ARG A 133 -6.58 8.36 -9.68
N GLU A 134 -6.95 9.63 -9.86
CA GLU A 134 -6.29 10.60 -10.75
C GLU A 134 -5.12 11.34 -10.05
N GLY A 135 -4.72 10.90 -8.85
CA GLY A 135 -3.60 11.50 -8.13
C GLY A 135 -2.25 11.12 -8.73
N GLN A 136 -1.33 12.09 -8.84
CA GLN A 136 0.05 11.86 -9.33
C GLN A 136 0.80 10.79 -8.52
N HIS A 137 0.48 10.65 -7.22
CA HIS A 137 1.08 9.70 -6.28
C HIS A 137 0.05 8.71 -5.72
N ASN A 138 -0.78 8.13 -6.58
CA ASN A 138 -1.78 7.14 -6.19
C ASN A 138 -1.15 5.80 -5.75
N LEU A 139 -1.30 5.43 -4.48
CA LEU A 139 -0.84 4.19 -3.85
C LEU A 139 -1.97 3.18 -3.55
N SER A 140 -3.16 3.38 -4.13
CA SER A 140 -4.29 2.47 -3.94
C SER A 140 -4.01 1.07 -4.48
N ALA A 141 -3.39 0.96 -5.66
CA ALA A 141 -3.02 -0.33 -6.27
C ALA A 141 -2.03 -1.11 -5.38
N LEU A 142 -1.03 -0.42 -4.83
CA LEU A 142 -0.09 -1.01 -3.87
C LEU A 142 -0.81 -1.56 -2.64
N THR A 143 -1.67 -0.75 -2.03
CA THR A 143 -2.46 -1.17 -0.86
C THR A 143 -3.36 -2.37 -1.18
N MET A 144 -3.98 -2.36 -2.36
CA MET A 144 -4.85 -3.45 -2.83
C MET A 144 -4.09 -4.75 -3.08
N LEU A 145 -2.86 -4.67 -3.62
CA LEU A 145 -1.97 -5.81 -3.79
C LEU A 145 -1.51 -6.37 -2.44
N SER A 146 -0.98 -5.52 -1.54
CA SER A 146 -0.49 -5.95 -0.22
C SER A 146 -1.56 -6.67 0.61
N LEU A 147 -2.82 -6.31 0.40
CA LEU A 147 -3.97 -6.92 1.08
C LEU A 147 -4.70 -7.92 0.20
N HIS A 148 -4.17 -8.30 -0.95
CA HIS A 148 -4.75 -9.32 -1.81
C HIS A 148 -4.71 -10.69 -1.09
N PRO A 149 -5.73 -11.56 -1.22
CA PRO A 149 -5.74 -12.87 -0.55
C PRO A 149 -4.49 -13.72 -0.82
N LEU A 150 -3.93 -13.59 -2.03
CA LEU A 150 -2.69 -14.26 -2.41
C LEU A 150 -1.49 -13.85 -1.52
N ILE A 151 -1.37 -12.55 -1.21
CA ILE A 151 -0.30 -12.03 -0.35
C ILE A 151 -0.60 -12.32 1.13
N VAL A 152 -1.85 -12.11 1.55
CA VAL A 152 -2.20 -12.25 2.97
C VAL A 152 -2.10 -13.71 3.44
N SER A 153 -2.55 -14.68 2.63
CA SER A 153 -2.51 -16.11 2.98
C SER A 153 -1.10 -16.69 3.09
N THR A 154 -0.07 -15.98 2.61
CA THR A 154 1.34 -16.34 2.85
C THR A 154 1.67 -16.34 4.33
N TRP A 155 1.12 -15.39 5.09
CA TRP A 155 1.42 -15.23 6.52
C TRP A 155 0.89 -16.40 7.37
N ASP A 156 -0.15 -17.10 6.92
CA ASP A 156 -0.69 -18.29 7.60
C ASP A 156 0.35 -19.42 7.73
N ASN A 157 1.32 -19.47 6.81
CA ASN A 157 2.35 -20.52 6.75
C ASN A 157 3.72 -20.05 7.27
N LEU A 158 3.81 -18.84 7.83
CA LEU A 158 5.11 -18.25 8.19
C LEU A 158 5.86 -19.09 9.23
N ALA A 159 5.17 -19.59 10.27
CA ALA A 159 5.79 -20.40 11.31
C ALA A 159 6.33 -21.73 10.76
N ALA A 160 5.54 -22.43 9.94
CA ALA A 160 5.95 -23.68 9.31
C ALA A 160 7.13 -23.47 8.34
N TRP A 161 7.12 -22.38 7.57
CA TRP A 161 8.24 -22.01 6.70
C TRP A 161 9.53 -21.78 7.50
N LEU A 162 9.49 -21.03 8.61
CA LEU A 162 10.66 -20.82 9.47
C LEU A 162 11.19 -22.13 10.08
N GLN A 163 10.30 -23.05 10.43
CA GLN A 163 10.67 -24.35 11.01
C GLN A 163 11.24 -25.34 10.00
N SER A 164 10.84 -25.23 8.72
CA SER A 164 11.26 -26.16 7.67
C SER A 164 12.76 -26.14 7.37
N GLY A 165 13.47 -25.07 7.76
CA GLY A 165 14.86 -24.84 7.33
C GLY A 165 15.00 -24.52 5.84
N GLU A 166 13.89 -24.44 5.08
CA GLU A 166 13.85 -24.02 3.67
C GLU A 166 14.12 -22.51 3.50
N GLY A 167 14.21 -21.75 4.60
CA GLY A 167 14.58 -20.33 4.61
C GLY A 167 16.01 -20.01 4.11
N ASN A 168 16.75 -21.01 3.66
CA ASN A 168 18.08 -20.87 3.08
C ASN A 168 17.99 -20.64 1.56
N TRP A 169 17.97 -19.39 1.11
CA TRP A 169 18.13 -18.89 -0.29
C TRP A 169 17.24 -19.48 -1.42
N HIS A 170 16.62 -20.65 -1.24
CA HIS A 170 16.02 -21.43 -2.30
C HIS A 170 14.49 -21.33 -2.36
N ARG A 171 13.82 -20.98 -1.24
CA ARG A 171 12.36 -20.89 -1.22
C ARG A 171 11.84 -19.84 -0.24
N THR A 172 11.18 -18.82 -0.77
CA THR A 172 10.51 -17.77 -0.01
C THR A 172 9.27 -18.32 0.72
N ALA A 173 8.80 -17.61 1.75
CA ALA A 173 7.54 -17.96 2.43
C ALA A 173 6.34 -18.00 1.46
N PHE A 174 6.37 -17.13 0.44
CA PHE A 174 5.37 -17.11 -0.61
C PHE A 174 5.39 -18.42 -1.44
N GLU A 175 6.57 -18.81 -1.93
CA GLU A 175 6.74 -20.04 -2.71
C GLU A 175 6.43 -21.30 -1.88
N ALA A 176 6.76 -21.30 -0.60
CA ALA A 176 6.43 -22.40 0.30
C ALA A 176 4.90 -22.57 0.45
N LYS A 177 4.14 -21.47 0.47
CA LYS A 177 2.67 -21.49 0.53
C LYS A 177 2.03 -21.83 -0.82
N HIS A 178 2.53 -21.24 -1.89
CA HIS A 178 1.83 -21.17 -3.19
C HIS A 178 2.44 -22.04 -4.29
N GLY A 179 3.61 -22.65 -4.03
CA GLY A 179 4.33 -23.54 -4.92
C GLY A 179 5.24 -22.84 -5.94
N GLU A 180 4.94 -21.59 -6.29
CA GLU A 180 5.63 -20.80 -7.32
C GLU A 180 5.88 -19.37 -6.82
N PRO A 181 6.84 -18.65 -7.43
CA PRO A 181 7.06 -17.24 -7.14
C PRO A 181 5.85 -16.36 -7.45
N LEU A 182 5.77 -15.19 -6.81
CA LEU A 182 4.66 -14.25 -6.98
C LEU A 182 4.47 -13.81 -8.44
N TRP A 183 5.56 -13.51 -9.17
CA TRP A 183 5.49 -13.06 -10.55
C TRP A 183 4.96 -14.15 -11.49
N VAL A 184 5.33 -15.42 -11.26
CA VAL A 184 4.77 -16.56 -11.99
C VAL A 184 3.27 -16.68 -11.72
N LYS A 185 2.85 -16.63 -10.45
CA LYS A 185 1.41 -16.64 -10.09
C LYS A 185 0.66 -15.46 -10.69
N ALA A 186 1.24 -14.27 -10.69
CA ALA A 186 0.65 -13.09 -11.29
C ALA A 186 0.46 -13.27 -12.80
N SER A 187 1.42 -13.86 -13.52
CA SER A 187 1.33 -14.09 -14.96
C SER A 187 0.17 -15.01 -15.38
N LEU A 188 -0.32 -15.87 -14.47
CA LEU A 188 -1.42 -16.80 -14.72
C LEU A 188 -2.81 -16.15 -14.62
N ASP A 189 -2.92 -14.99 -13.96
CA ASP A 189 -4.17 -14.23 -13.85
C ASP A 189 -3.96 -12.78 -14.31
N PRO A 190 -4.50 -12.39 -15.47
CA PRO A 190 -4.36 -11.03 -16.01
C PRO A 190 -4.79 -9.93 -15.03
N LYS A 191 -5.74 -10.18 -14.13
CA LYS A 191 -6.17 -9.19 -13.12
C LYS A 191 -5.12 -9.00 -12.04
N ILE A 192 -4.50 -10.09 -11.59
CA ILE A 192 -3.41 -10.04 -10.60
C ILE A 192 -2.16 -9.44 -11.25
N ASN A 193 -1.81 -9.84 -12.48
CA ASN A 193 -0.70 -9.25 -13.24
C ASN A 193 -0.86 -7.73 -13.37
N LYS A 194 -2.05 -7.28 -13.79
CA LYS A 194 -2.34 -5.84 -13.91
C LYS A 194 -2.19 -5.13 -12.56
N LEU A 195 -2.80 -5.66 -11.50
CA LEU A 195 -2.70 -5.09 -10.16
C LEU A 195 -1.25 -5.03 -9.65
N PHE A 196 -0.47 -6.08 -9.92
CA PHE A 196 0.95 -6.16 -9.56
C PHE A 196 1.75 -5.07 -10.28
N ASN A 197 1.60 -4.96 -11.60
CA ASN A 197 2.29 -3.94 -12.39
C ASN A 197 1.88 -2.51 -12.01
N GLU A 198 0.60 -2.26 -11.72
CA GLU A 198 0.10 -0.97 -11.22
C GLU A 198 0.67 -0.64 -9.82
N ALA A 199 0.74 -1.62 -8.93
CA ALA A 199 1.33 -1.47 -7.60
C ALA A 199 2.82 -1.12 -7.66
N MET A 200 3.60 -1.81 -8.51
CA MET A 200 5.03 -1.54 -8.67
C MET A 200 5.26 -0.18 -9.33
N SER A 201 4.50 0.14 -10.39
CA SER A 201 4.58 1.44 -11.09
C SER A 201 4.26 2.61 -10.14
N SER A 202 3.18 2.51 -9.36
CA SER A 202 2.79 3.57 -8.41
C SER A 202 3.85 3.84 -7.35
N MET A 203 4.44 2.78 -6.77
CA MET A 203 5.53 2.92 -5.81
C MET A 203 6.75 3.61 -6.44
N CYS A 204 7.15 3.18 -7.64
CA CYS A 204 8.32 3.74 -8.31
C CYS A 204 8.14 5.23 -8.62
N LYS A 205 6.97 5.65 -9.12
CA LYS A 205 6.68 7.08 -9.43
C LYS A 205 6.95 8.01 -8.25
N LEU A 206 6.68 7.56 -7.03
CA LEU A 206 6.93 8.34 -5.82
C LEU A 206 8.42 8.61 -5.61
N PHE A 207 9.28 7.61 -5.84
CA PHE A 207 10.73 7.73 -5.66
C PHE A 207 11.40 8.46 -6.82
N MET A 208 10.88 8.31 -8.04
CA MET A 208 11.48 8.86 -9.25
C MET A 208 11.59 10.39 -9.23
N GLY A 209 10.56 11.10 -8.73
CA GLY A 209 10.62 12.56 -8.62
C GLY A 209 11.81 13.03 -7.78
N CYS A 210 11.98 12.42 -6.60
CA CYS A 210 13.13 12.69 -5.73
C CYS A 210 14.46 12.30 -6.36
N MET A 211 14.52 11.18 -7.08
CA MET A 211 15.75 10.70 -7.71
C MET A 211 16.20 11.62 -8.83
N VAL A 212 15.29 12.07 -9.70
CA VAL A 212 15.60 13.02 -10.77
C VAL A 212 16.09 14.34 -10.18
N GLU A 213 15.40 14.87 -9.17
CA GLU A 213 15.74 16.15 -8.54
C GLU A 213 17.07 16.11 -7.78
N ARG A 214 17.33 15.06 -7.00
CA ARG A 214 18.45 15.01 -6.05
C ARG A 214 19.66 14.24 -6.55
N CYS A 215 19.45 13.30 -7.47
CA CYS A 215 20.48 12.39 -7.95
C CYS A 215 20.74 12.54 -9.46
N GLY A 216 20.22 13.58 -10.13
CA GLY A 216 20.35 13.75 -11.58
C GLY A 216 21.79 13.71 -12.12
N GLU A 217 22.77 14.04 -11.28
CA GLU A 217 24.19 13.96 -11.60
C GLU A 217 24.65 12.55 -12.04
N VAL A 218 24.03 11.48 -11.52
CA VAL A 218 24.39 10.09 -11.88
C VAL A 218 24.08 9.77 -13.35
N PHE A 219 23.25 10.59 -14.00
CA PHE A 219 22.77 10.41 -15.36
C PHE A 219 23.50 11.29 -16.39
N LYS A 220 24.41 12.19 -15.96
CA LYS A 220 25.05 13.16 -16.87
C LYS A 220 25.94 12.54 -17.93
N GLU A 221 26.71 11.51 -17.57
CA GLU A 221 27.68 10.86 -18.47
C GLU A 221 27.14 9.54 -19.05
N VAL A 222 25.89 9.19 -18.75
CA VAL A 222 25.23 7.99 -19.26
C VAL A 222 24.62 8.31 -20.63
N SER A 223 24.93 7.53 -21.66
CA SER A 223 24.32 7.69 -23.00
C SER A 223 23.23 6.64 -23.28
N SER A 224 23.28 5.51 -22.58
CA SER A 224 22.33 4.41 -22.67
C SER A 224 22.09 3.77 -21.31
N LEU A 225 20.83 3.44 -21.01
CA LEU A 225 20.43 2.86 -19.73
C LEU A 225 19.43 1.73 -19.96
N VAL A 226 19.60 0.61 -19.25
CA VAL A 226 18.61 -0.47 -19.19
C VAL A 226 18.02 -0.58 -17.78
N ASP A 227 16.69 -0.45 -17.67
CA ASP A 227 15.92 -0.72 -16.45
C ASP A 227 15.54 -2.21 -16.42
N VAL A 228 16.25 -2.97 -15.59
CA VAL A 228 16.08 -4.43 -15.44
C VAL A 228 14.99 -4.71 -14.41
N GLY A 229 14.00 -5.53 -14.77
CA GLY A 229 12.75 -5.59 -14.02
C GLY A 229 11.96 -4.27 -14.15
N GLY A 230 12.05 -3.62 -15.31
CA GLY A 230 11.50 -2.29 -15.55
C GLY A 230 9.97 -2.22 -15.60
N GLY A 231 9.29 -3.36 -15.55
CA GLY A 231 7.85 -3.48 -15.59
C GLY A 231 7.29 -2.88 -16.87
N ASN A 232 6.32 -1.97 -16.70
CA ASN A 232 5.69 -1.24 -17.80
C ASN A 232 6.49 -0.04 -18.32
N GLY A 233 7.77 0.08 -17.93
CA GLY A 233 8.68 1.13 -18.37
C GLY A 233 8.40 2.51 -17.79
N THR A 234 7.59 2.60 -16.73
CA THR A 234 7.29 3.89 -16.07
C THR A 234 8.56 4.62 -15.64
N VAL A 235 9.51 3.91 -15.03
CA VAL A 235 10.75 4.51 -14.51
C VAL A 235 11.64 4.96 -15.65
N ALA A 236 11.90 4.08 -16.61
CA ALA A 236 12.65 4.40 -17.82
C ALA A 236 12.06 5.60 -18.59
N SER A 237 10.73 5.70 -18.67
CA SER A 237 10.03 6.83 -19.31
C SER A 237 10.29 8.16 -18.57
N ILE A 238 10.19 8.16 -17.23
CA ILE A 238 10.51 9.35 -16.43
C ILE A 238 11.98 9.77 -16.59
N ILE A 239 12.91 8.81 -16.68
CA ILE A 239 14.34 9.10 -16.93
C ILE A 239 14.52 9.67 -18.32
N ALA A 240 13.92 9.08 -19.35
CA ALA A 240 14.01 9.54 -20.73
C ALA A 240 13.45 10.97 -20.88
N ASP A 241 12.35 11.29 -20.21
CA ASP A 241 11.76 12.63 -20.20
C ASP A 241 12.66 13.66 -19.50
N ALA A 242 13.27 13.28 -18.36
CA ALA A 242 14.16 14.15 -17.60
C ALA A 242 15.54 14.34 -18.24
N PHE A 243 16.04 13.31 -18.94
CA PHE A 243 17.37 13.26 -19.53
C PHE A 243 17.29 12.77 -21.00
N PRO A 244 16.85 13.63 -21.94
CA PRO A 244 16.57 13.22 -23.31
C PRO A 244 17.78 12.71 -24.12
N HIS A 245 19.00 12.93 -23.62
CA HIS A 245 20.22 12.40 -24.24
C HIS A 245 20.41 10.90 -23.99
N ILE A 246 19.70 10.31 -23.02
CA ILE A 246 19.83 8.90 -22.64
C ILE A 246 18.89 8.04 -23.48
N LYS A 247 19.44 7.02 -24.13
CA LYS A 247 18.65 5.96 -24.76
C LYS A 247 18.20 4.97 -23.70
N CYS A 248 16.92 5.02 -23.34
CA CYS A 248 16.37 4.15 -22.32
C CYS A 248 15.81 2.85 -22.90
N MET A 249 16.15 1.74 -22.25
CA MET A 249 15.61 0.41 -22.51
C MET A 249 14.98 -0.13 -21.24
N VAL A 250 14.01 -1.03 -21.40
CA VAL A 250 13.40 -1.80 -20.32
C VAL A 250 13.60 -3.27 -20.64
N LEU A 251 14.18 -4.01 -19.71
CA LEU A 251 14.20 -5.47 -19.74
C LEU A 251 13.23 -6.00 -18.70
N ASP A 252 12.25 -6.80 -19.13
CA ASP A 252 11.37 -7.52 -18.21
C ASP A 252 10.92 -8.84 -18.85
N LEU A 253 10.18 -9.67 -18.11
CA LEU A 253 9.66 -10.93 -18.60
C LEU A 253 8.76 -10.68 -19.84
N PRO A 254 8.78 -11.59 -20.84
CA PRO A 254 8.04 -11.39 -22.08
C PRO A 254 6.55 -11.06 -21.90
N HIS A 255 5.89 -11.67 -20.91
CA HIS A 255 4.47 -11.42 -20.64
C HIS A 255 4.20 -10.03 -20.04
N VAL A 256 5.17 -9.46 -19.31
CA VAL A 256 5.06 -8.10 -18.74
C VAL A 256 5.20 -7.07 -19.85
N VAL A 257 6.21 -7.23 -20.70
CA VAL A 257 6.42 -6.36 -21.86
C VAL A 257 5.23 -6.40 -22.82
N ALA A 258 4.70 -7.59 -23.11
CA ALA A 258 3.53 -7.74 -23.98
C ALA A 258 2.24 -7.11 -23.41
N ALA A 259 2.10 -7.05 -22.08
CA ALA A 259 0.95 -6.45 -21.41
C ALA A 259 1.08 -4.94 -21.18
N SER A 260 2.26 -4.36 -21.45
CA SER A 260 2.57 -2.97 -21.12
C SER A 260 2.31 -2.04 -22.31
N PRO A 261 1.75 -0.85 -22.07
CA PRO A 261 1.60 0.15 -23.13
C PRO A 261 2.98 0.63 -23.59
N PRO A 262 3.17 0.89 -24.91
CA PRO A 262 4.40 1.48 -25.40
C PRO A 262 4.69 2.84 -24.73
N GLN A 263 5.93 3.05 -24.35
CA GLN A 263 6.40 4.32 -23.80
C GLN A 263 7.20 5.08 -24.87
N PRO A 264 6.95 6.39 -25.07
CA PRO A 264 7.78 7.21 -25.97
C PRO A 264 9.26 7.14 -25.55
N ASN A 265 10.17 7.09 -26.52
CA ASN A 265 11.62 7.13 -26.30
C ASN A 265 12.20 5.98 -25.43
N VAL A 266 11.42 4.93 -25.15
CA VAL A 266 11.86 3.75 -24.41
C VAL A 266 11.69 2.50 -25.26
N VAL A 267 12.74 1.69 -25.37
CA VAL A 267 12.68 0.38 -26.04
C VAL A 267 12.39 -0.72 -25.04
N ALA A 268 11.27 -1.41 -25.19
CA ALA A 268 10.91 -2.54 -24.32
C ALA A 268 11.42 -3.87 -24.90
N ILE A 269 12.08 -4.68 -24.06
CA ILE A 269 12.75 -5.93 -24.43
C ILE A 269 12.24 -7.02 -23.49
N GLY A 270 11.57 -8.02 -24.06
CA GLY A 270 11.13 -9.21 -23.33
C GLY A 270 12.28 -10.21 -23.20
N GLY A 271 12.61 -10.63 -21.99
CA GLY A 271 13.68 -11.60 -21.74
C GLY A 271 13.81 -12.01 -20.28
N ASP A 272 14.88 -12.74 -19.98
CA ASP A 272 15.26 -13.12 -18.62
C ASP A 272 16.62 -12.51 -18.28
N MET A 273 16.65 -11.72 -17.20
CA MET A 273 17.88 -11.06 -16.72
C MET A 273 18.95 -12.05 -16.24
N PHE A 274 18.56 -13.28 -15.89
CA PHE A 274 19.49 -14.34 -15.53
C PHE A 274 20.16 -15.00 -16.75
N GLU A 275 19.56 -14.85 -17.93
CA GLU A 275 20.15 -15.32 -19.19
C GLU A 275 20.98 -14.22 -19.87
N SER A 276 20.40 -13.04 -20.05
CA SER A 276 21.09 -11.91 -20.68
C SER A 276 20.48 -10.57 -20.33
N VAL A 277 21.34 -9.55 -20.20
CA VAL A 277 20.94 -8.15 -20.07
C VAL A 277 21.45 -7.39 -21.30
N PRO A 278 20.59 -6.60 -21.98
CA PRO A 278 21.01 -5.77 -23.11
C PRO A 278 22.19 -4.85 -22.75
N PRO A 279 23.18 -4.70 -23.64
CA PRO A 279 24.32 -3.82 -23.39
C PRO A 279 23.89 -2.36 -23.30
N ALA A 280 24.31 -1.68 -22.23
CA ALA A 280 24.07 -0.28 -21.97
C ALA A 280 25.22 0.28 -21.11
N ASP A 281 25.39 1.60 -21.08
CA ASP A 281 26.40 2.25 -20.23
C ASP A 281 26.07 2.11 -18.74
N ALA A 282 24.77 2.05 -18.41
CA ALA A 282 24.27 1.86 -17.05
C ALA A 282 23.14 0.84 -16.97
N VAL A 283 23.11 0.10 -15.86
CA VAL A 283 22.02 -0.81 -15.49
C VAL A 283 21.32 -0.24 -14.27
N LEU A 284 20.00 -0.11 -14.35
CA LEU A 284 19.14 0.26 -13.22
C LEU A 284 18.43 -1.00 -12.70
N ILE A 285 18.57 -1.25 -11.40
CA ILE A 285 17.82 -2.25 -10.64
C ILE A 285 17.21 -1.51 -9.44
N LYS A 286 15.92 -1.70 -9.20
CA LYS A 286 15.14 -0.99 -8.18
C LYS A 286 14.35 -1.95 -7.29
#